data_AF-I0KEW3-F1
#
_entry.id   AF-I0KEW3-F1
#
_cell.length_a   1.000
_cell.length_b   1.000
_cell.length_c   1.000
_cell.angle_alpha   90.00
_cell.angle_beta   90.00
_cell.angle_gamma   90.00
#
_symmetry.space_group_name_H-M   'P 1'
#
loop_
_entity.id
_entity.type
_entity.pdbx_description
1 polymer ?
#
loop_
_entity_poly.entity_id
_entity_poly.type
_entity_poly.pdbx_seq_one_letter_code
_entity_poly.pdbx_strand_id
1 'polypeptide(L)'
;MEHDSKAGKGKRMAYWIITGFLAMAMIGGGFAQFIQAKVNADGFIRLGYPLYSMKLIGLWKMAGGLMLVIPGYRLVKEWAYAGFFFLLTGAVSSHIASGDAFYQWVASFVFAILTVLSWYLRPANRRLQTTHEKAVEETVY
;
A
#
# COMPACT_ATOMS: atom_id res chain seq x y z
N MET A 1 33.23 4.25 9.55
CA MET A 1 32.31 5.07 8.71
C MET A 1 31.82 4.36 7.43
N GLU A 2 32.38 3.19 7.04
CA GLU A 2 31.94 2.46 5.83
C GLU A 2 30.67 1.58 6.03
N HIS A 3 30.43 1.12 7.25
CA HIS A 3 29.32 0.20 7.57
C HIS A 3 27.91 0.85 7.46
N ASP A 4 27.80 2.17 7.74
CA ASP A 4 26.52 2.91 7.67
C ASP A 4 26.03 3.15 6.23
N SER A 5 26.96 3.33 5.29
CA SER A 5 26.65 3.60 3.87
C SER A 5 26.00 2.40 3.18
N LYS A 6 26.47 1.18 3.46
CA LYS A 6 25.91 -0.06 2.87
C LYS A 6 24.54 -0.39 3.46
N ALA A 7 24.35 -0.23 4.77
CA ALA A 7 23.07 -0.47 5.44
C ALA A 7 21.96 0.49 4.92
N GLY A 8 22.29 1.76 4.68
CA GLY A 8 21.36 2.73 4.09
C GLY A 8 20.95 2.41 2.64
N LYS A 9 21.91 1.95 1.82
CA LYS A 9 21.65 1.52 0.44
C LYS A 9 20.80 0.24 0.38
N GLY A 10 21.08 -0.73 1.24
CA GLY A 10 20.30 -1.98 1.33
C GLY A 10 18.84 -1.74 1.72
N LYS A 11 18.59 -0.91 2.76
CA LYS A 11 17.22 -0.52 3.15
C LYS A 11 16.47 0.18 2.02
N ARG A 12 17.15 1.07 1.28
CA ARG A 12 16.56 1.76 0.13
C ARG A 12 16.22 0.80 -1.01
N MET A 13 17.09 -0.18 -1.30
CA MET A 13 16.82 -1.21 -2.31
C MET A 13 15.61 -2.07 -1.92
N ALA A 14 15.60 -2.58 -0.68
CA ALA A 14 14.48 -3.36 -0.15
C ALA A 14 13.16 -2.57 -0.20
N TYR A 15 13.19 -1.28 0.17
CA TYR A 15 12.03 -0.40 0.04
C TYR A 15 11.50 -0.34 -1.40
N TRP A 16 12.37 -0.13 -2.39
CA TRP A 16 11.93 0.00 -3.78
C TRP A 16 11.43 -1.32 -4.38
N ILE A 17 12.02 -2.45 -3.99
CA ILE A 17 11.53 -3.78 -4.38
C ILE A 17 10.12 -4.00 -3.83
N ILE A 18 9.93 -3.80 -2.51
CA ILE A 18 8.63 -3.99 -1.86
C ILE A 18 7.60 -3.00 -2.41
N THR A 19 7.96 -1.73 -2.52
CA THR A 19 7.04 -0.66 -2.96
C THR A 19 6.67 -0.82 -4.43
N GLY A 20 7.63 -1.19 -5.29
CA GLY A 20 7.38 -1.45 -6.71
C GLY A 20 6.44 -2.63 -6.91
N PHE A 21 6.69 -3.75 -6.20
CA PHE A 21 5.81 -4.91 -6.23
C PHE A 21 4.40 -4.60 -5.70
N LEU A 22 4.30 -3.91 -4.55
CA LEU A 22 3.03 -3.47 -3.99
C LEU A 22 2.26 -2.55 -4.94
N ALA A 23 2.92 -1.54 -5.51
CA ALA A 23 2.30 -0.62 -6.46
C ALA A 23 1.79 -1.34 -7.71
N MET A 24 2.59 -2.23 -8.28
CA MET A 24 2.20 -3.04 -9.44
C MET A 24 0.97 -3.90 -9.13
N ALA A 25 0.96 -4.60 -7.99
CA ALA A 25 -0.17 -5.42 -7.57
C ALA A 25 -1.44 -4.60 -7.32
N MET A 26 -1.31 -3.43 -6.67
CA MET A 26 -2.45 -2.55 -6.41
C MET A 26 -3.01 -1.94 -7.69
N ILE A 27 -2.16 -1.51 -8.62
CA ILE A 27 -2.59 -0.96 -9.91
C ILE A 27 -3.26 -2.05 -10.76
N GLY A 28 -2.61 -3.21 -10.92
CA GLY A 28 -3.15 -4.30 -11.72
C GLY A 28 -4.45 -4.87 -11.16
N GLY A 29 -4.48 -5.16 -9.86
CA GLY A 29 -5.68 -5.62 -9.17
C GLY A 29 -6.79 -4.55 -9.18
N GLY A 30 -6.42 -3.28 -8.98
CA GLY A 30 -7.35 -2.15 -9.04
C GLY A 30 -7.96 -1.97 -10.43
N PHE A 31 -7.17 -2.09 -11.49
CA PHE A 31 -7.64 -2.06 -12.87
C PHE A 31 -8.62 -3.20 -13.16
N ALA A 32 -8.27 -4.44 -12.78
CA ALA A 32 -9.16 -5.59 -12.91
C ALA A 32 -10.48 -5.40 -12.14
N GLN A 33 -10.44 -4.75 -10.97
CA GLN A 33 -11.64 -4.41 -10.21
C GLN A 33 -12.46 -3.29 -10.87
N PHE A 34 -11.80 -2.29 -11.46
CA PHE A 34 -12.44 -1.18 -12.15
C PHE A 34 -13.21 -1.62 -13.40
N ILE A 35 -12.63 -2.53 -14.20
CA ILE A 35 -13.30 -3.10 -15.38
C ILE A 35 -14.29 -4.21 -15.03
N GLN A 36 -14.49 -4.51 -13.74
CA GLN A 36 -15.38 -5.58 -13.29
C GLN A 36 -15.05 -6.95 -13.89
N ALA A 37 -13.75 -7.30 -13.95
CA ALA A 37 -13.31 -8.60 -14.43
C ALA A 37 -14.06 -9.72 -13.69
N LYS A 38 -14.61 -10.68 -14.45
CA LYS A 38 -15.56 -11.70 -13.95
C LYS A 38 -15.08 -12.38 -12.67
N VAL A 39 -13.82 -12.82 -12.64
CA VAL A 39 -13.19 -13.46 -11.46
C VAL A 39 -13.29 -12.61 -10.18
N ASN A 40 -13.18 -11.29 -10.29
CA ASN A 40 -13.28 -10.39 -9.15
C ASN A 40 -14.76 -10.07 -8.83
N ALA A 41 -15.60 -9.92 -9.86
CA ALA A 41 -17.02 -9.62 -9.70
C ALA A 41 -17.75 -10.75 -8.97
N ASP A 42 -17.47 -12.01 -9.33
CA ASP A 42 -18.03 -13.19 -8.68
C ASP A 42 -17.64 -13.24 -7.19
N GLY A 43 -16.40 -12.89 -6.85
CA GLY A 43 -15.94 -12.77 -5.46
C GLY A 43 -16.67 -11.68 -4.68
N PHE A 44 -16.87 -10.50 -5.28
CA PHE A 44 -17.60 -9.39 -4.64
C PHE A 44 -19.08 -9.75 -4.41
N ILE A 45 -19.74 -10.36 -5.39
CA ILE A 45 -21.14 -10.78 -5.28
C ILE A 45 -21.29 -11.85 -4.19
N ARG A 46 -20.38 -12.84 -4.15
CA ARG A 46 -20.39 -13.89 -3.12
C ARG A 46 -20.25 -13.31 -1.71
N LEU A 47 -19.39 -12.30 -1.54
CA LEU A 47 -19.20 -11.59 -0.28
C LEU A 47 -20.35 -10.60 0.05
N GLY A 48 -21.36 -10.47 -0.83
CA GLY A 48 -22.50 -9.56 -0.64
C GLY A 48 -22.20 -8.09 -0.95
N TYR A 49 -21.06 -7.78 -1.58
CA TYR A 49 -20.69 -6.42 -1.94
C TYR A 49 -21.32 -5.99 -3.28
N PRO A 50 -21.85 -4.76 -3.37
CA PRO A 50 -22.39 -4.25 -4.62
C PRO A 50 -21.25 -3.94 -5.62
N LEU A 51 -21.52 -4.14 -6.91
CA LEU A 51 -20.51 -3.99 -7.98
C LEU A 51 -20.02 -2.55 -8.19
N TYR A 52 -20.76 -1.53 -7.73
CA TYR A 52 -20.25 -0.15 -7.76
C TYR A 52 -19.11 0.04 -6.74
N SER A 53 -19.18 -0.61 -5.56
CA SER A 53 -18.10 -0.56 -4.55
C SER A 53 -16.82 -1.18 -5.09
N MET A 54 -16.94 -2.23 -5.91
CA MET A 54 -15.82 -2.83 -6.62
C MET A 54 -15.11 -1.83 -7.55
N LYS A 55 -15.88 -1.08 -8.36
CA LYS A 55 -15.35 -0.02 -9.23
C LYS A 55 -14.65 1.07 -8.43
N LEU A 56 -15.28 1.51 -7.34
CA LEU A 56 -14.73 2.55 -6.47
C LEU A 56 -13.42 2.10 -5.82
N ILE A 57 -13.38 0.89 -5.25
CA ILE A 57 -12.17 0.30 -4.67
C ILE A 57 -11.07 0.17 -5.74
N GLY A 58 -11.43 -0.27 -6.94
CA GLY A 58 -10.49 -0.39 -8.06
C GLY A 58 -9.83 0.94 -8.41
N LEU A 59 -10.63 2.01 -8.51
CA LEU A 59 -10.16 3.37 -8.76
C LEU A 59 -9.19 3.85 -7.66
N TRP A 60 -9.57 3.69 -6.39
CA TRP A 60 -8.72 4.09 -5.27
C TRP A 60 -7.43 3.29 -5.17
N LYS A 61 -7.46 1.99 -5.50
CA LYS A 61 -6.24 1.17 -5.54
C LYS A 61 -5.23 1.66 -6.56
N MET A 62 -5.71 2.01 -7.77
CA MET A 62 -4.85 2.56 -8.82
C MET A 62 -4.27 3.91 -8.38
N ALA A 63 -5.11 4.81 -7.85
CA ALA A 63 -4.67 6.12 -7.37
C ALA A 63 -3.60 6.00 -6.26
N GLY A 64 -3.86 5.16 -5.24
CA GLY A 64 -2.89 4.89 -4.17
C GLY A 64 -1.59 4.28 -4.68
N GLY A 65 -1.67 3.37 -5.66
CA GLY A 65 -0.51 2.66 -6.19
C GLY A 65 0.42 3.61 -6.95
N LEU A 66 -0.16 4.53 -7.72
CA LEU A 66 0.58 5.61 -8.38
C LEU A 66 1.27 6.52 -7.35
N MET A 67 0.57 6.90 -6.28
CA MET A 67 1.13 7.78 -5.23
C MET A 67 2.32 7.19 -4.49
N LEU A 68 2.41 5.86 -4.35
CA LEU A 68 3.58 5.21 -3.77
C LEU A 68 4.85 5.45 -4.59
N VAL A 69 4.73 5.45 -5.92
CA VAL A 69 5.88 5.57 -6.84
C VAL A 69 6.27 7.04 -7.05
N ILE A 70 5.30 7.94 -7.23
CA ILE A 70 5.53 9.36 -7.54
C ILE A 70 6.37 10.06 -6.45
N PRO A 71 7.38 10.87 -6.77
CA PRO A 71 8.16 11.63 -5.79
C PRO A 71 7.38 12.84 -5.21
N GLY A 72 7.79 13.35 -4.04
CA GLY A 72 7.35 14.66 -3.51
C GLY A 72 6.10 14.68 -2.61
N TYR A 73 5.06 13.91 -2.91
CA TYR A 73 3.77 14.00 -2.17
C TYR A 73 3.75 13.24 -0.83
N ARG A 74 4.44 13.77 0.18
CA ARG A 74 4.62 13.12 1.50
C ARG A 74 3.31 12.83 2.23
N LEU A 75 2.38 13.80 2.34
CA LEU A 75 1.11 13.60 3.04
C LEU A 75 0.22 12.57 2.35
N VAL A 76 0.09 12.68 1.03
CA VAL A 76 -0.75 11.78 0.22
C VAL A 76 -0.20 10.35 0.25
N LYS A 77 1.11 10.16 0.39
CA LYS A 77 1.70 8.83 0.62
C LYS A 77 1.23 8.21 1.92
N GLU A 78 1.16 8.97 3.01
CA GLU A 78 0.63 8.45 4.28
C GLU A 78 -0.83 8.02 4.12
N TRP A 79 -1.64 8.81 3.39
CA TRP A 79 -3.02 8.44 3.08
C TRP A 79 -3.11 7.18 2.23
N ALA A 80 -2.22 7.02 1.24
CA ALA A 80 -2.16 5.80 0.43
C ALA A 80 -1.80 4.57 1.28
N TYR A 81 -0.80 4.68 2.16
CA TYR A 81 -0.43 3.58 3.06
C TYR A 81 -1.55 3.21 4.03
N ALA A 82 -2.18 4.21 4.67
CA ALA A 82 -3.31 3.98 5.57
C ALA A 82 -4.51 3.36 4.84
N GLY A 83 -4.85 3.90 3.67
CA GLY A 83 -5.93 3.38 2.83
C GLY A 83 -5.69 1.93 2.40
N PHE A 84 -4.47 1.58 1.99
CA PHE A 84 -4.11 0.20 1.67
C PHE A 84 -4.16 -0.72 2.88
N PHE A 85 -3.68 -0.27 4.03
CA PHE A 85 -3.77 -1.05 5.25
C PHE A 85 -5.23 -1.38 5.60
N PHE A 86 -6.13 -0.38 5.60
CA PHE A 86 -7.55 -0.60 5.89
C PHE A 86 -8.24 -1.45 4.83
N LEU A 87 -7.94 -1.23 3.55
CA LEU A 87 -8.51 -2.00 2.46
C LEU A 87 -8.13 -3.49 2.54
N LEU A 88 -6.86 -3.78 2.80
CA LEU A 88 -6.34 -5.15 2.81
C LEU A 88 -6.77 -5.90 4.08
N THR A 89 -6.73 -5.25 5.23
CA THR A 89 -7.25 -5.83 6.48
C THR A 89 -8.76 -6.02 6.42
N GLY A 90 -9.52 -5.05 5.89
CA GLY A 90 -10.95 -5.17 5.64
C GLY A 90 -11.30 -6.33 4.70
N ALA A 91 -10.51 -6.55 3.65
CA ALA A 91 -10.67 -7.70 2.76
C ALA A 91 -10.46 -9.02 3.51
N VAL A 92 -9.38 -9.13 4.31
CA VAL A 92 -9.13 -10.32 5.16
C VAL A 92 -10.28 -10.56 6.12
N SER A 93 -10.72 -9.52 6.84
CA SER A 93 -11.86 -9.62 7.76
C SER A 93 -13.15 -10.06 7.07
N SER A 94 -13.43 -9.56 5.87
CA SER A 94 -14.61 -9.93 5.08
C SER A 94 -14.60 -11.41 4.70
N HIS A 95 -13.46 -11.92 4.25
CA HIS A 95 -13.30 -13.33 3.92
C HIS A 95 -13.45 -14.22 5.14
N ILE A 96 -12.81 -13.87 6.27
CA ILE A 96 -12.92 -14.63 7.52
C ILE A 96 -14.37 -14.65 8.01
N ALA A 97 -15.05 -13.49 8.02
CA ALA A 97 -16.45 -13.38 8.44
C ALA A 97 -17.40 -14.18 7.52
N SER A 98 -17.04 -14.36 6.24
CA SER A 98 -17.81 -15.13 5.27
C SER A 98 -17.47 -16.63 5.29
N GLY A 99 -16.56 -17.08 6.17
CA GLY A 99 -16.13 -18.48 6.26
C GLY A 99 -15.26 -18.96 5.10
N ASP A 100 -14.63 -18.04 4.35
CA ASP A 100 -13.77 -18.39 3.23
C ASP A 100 -12.48 -19.08 3.70
N ALA A 101 -12.05 -20.09 2.93
CA ALA A 101 -10.80 -20.81 3.17
C ALA A 101 -9.55 -19.91 3.09
N PHE A 102 -8.48 -20.31 3.79
CA PHE A 102 -7.22 -19.57 3.91
C PHE A 102 -6.66 -19.04 2.58
N TYR A 103 -6.67 -19.86 1.53
CA TYR A 103 -6.11 -19.50 0.22
C TYR A 103 -6.83 -18.31 -0.44
N GLN A 104 -8.06 -18.00 -0.04
CA GLN A 104 -8.84 -16.90 -0.61
C GLN A 104 -8.42 -15.54 -0.06
N TRP A 105 -7.86 -15.48 1.14
CA TRP A 105 -7.50 -14.22 1.80
C TRP A 105 -6.00 -14.07 2.08
N VAL A 106 -5.21 -15.14 1.95
CA VAL A 106 -3.75 -15.11 2.19
C VAL A 106 -3.04 -14.03 1.37
N ALA A 107 -3.46 -13.81 0.12
CA ALA A 107 -2.87 -12.76 -0.72
C ALA A 107 -3.09 -11.37 -0.10
N SER A 108 -4.32 -11.05 0.31
CA SER A 108 -4.64 -9.77 0.96
C SER A 108 -3.85 -9.58 2.26
N PHE A 109 -3.68 -10.65 3.05
CA PHE A 109 -2.89 -10.64 4.27
C PHE A 109 -1.39 -10.36 4.00
N VAL A 110 -0.79 -11.04 3.03
CA VAL A 110 0.60 -10.80 2.62
C VAL A 110 0.79 -9.37 2.14
N PHE A 111 -0.12 -8.84 1.31
CA PHE A 111 -0.03 -7.44 0.87
C PHE A 111 -0.22 -6.45 2.02
N ALA A 112 -1.01 -6.76 3.05
CA ALA A 112 -1.12 -5.90 4.23
C ALA A 112 0.23 -5.79 4.96
N ILE A 113 0.92 -6.92 5.14
CA ILE A 113 2.27 -6.96 5.72
C ILE A 113 3.25 -6.16 4.84
N LEU A 114 3.24 -6.37 3.53
CA LEU A 114 4.09 -5.62 2.59
C LEU A 114 3.81 -4.12 2.63
N THR A 115 2.57 -3.71 2.85
CA THR A 115 2.18 -2.30 3.01
C THR A 115 2.84 -1.70 4.25
N VAL A 116 2.77 -2.39 5.39
CA VAL A 116 3.41 -1.94 6.64
C VAL A 116 4.93 -1.93 6.50
N LEU A 117 5.52 -2.96 5.88
CA LEU A 117 6.97 -3.03 5.64
C LEU A 117 7.45 -1.91 4.71
N SER A 118 6.74 -1.65 3.61
CA SER A 118 7.04 -0.55 2.70
C SER A 118 6.97 0.80 3.44
N TRP A 119 5.93 1.00 4.24
CA TRP A 119 5.76 2.21 5.04
C TRP A 119 6.91 2.40 6.04
N TYR A 120 7.31 1.34 6.74
CA TYR A 120 8.38 1.36 7.74
C TYR A 120 9.76 1.62 7.10
N LEU A 121 10.05 0.97 5.97
CA LEU A 121 11.32 1.08 5.26
C LEU A 121 11.45 2.36 4.42
N ARG A 122 10.41 3.20 4.36
CA ARG A 122 10.42 4.40 3.51
C ARG A 122 11.58 5.36 3.88
N PRO A 123 12.35 5.87 2.90
CA PRO A 123 13.47 6.76 3.16
C PRO A 123 13.03 8.08 3.81
N ALA A 124 13.93 8.73 4.57
CA ALA A 124 13.64 9.96 5.31
C ALA A 124 13.05 11.09 4.44
N ASN A 125 13.55 11.26 3.21
CA ASN A 125 13.03 12.28 2.27
C ASN A 125 11.58 12.04 1.80
N ARG A 126 11.00 10.86 2.10
CA ARG A 126 9.61 10.47 1.83
C ARG A 126 8.74 10.41 3.10
N ARG A 127 9.25 10.85 4.24
CA ARG A 127 8.50 11.00 5.49
C ARG A 127 8.05 12.46 5.66
N LEU A 128 6.93 12.66 6.33
CA LEU A 128 6.58 13.99 6.84
C LEU A 128 7.65 14.42 7.85
N GLN A 129 8.25 15.59 7.65
CA GLN A 129 9.17 16.18 8.63
C GLN A 129 8.33 16.73 9.77
N THR A 130 8.71 16.40 11.00
CA THR A 130 8.08 16.99 12.18
C THR A 130 8.65 18.39 12.42
N THR A 131 7.85 19.30 12.98
CA THR A 131 8.26 20.69 13.26
C THR A 131 9.55 20.76 14.09
N HIS A 132 9.80 19.76 14.94
CA HIS A 132 10.98 19.66 15.78
C HIS A 132 12.27 19.34 14.99
N GLU A 133 12.18 18.60 13.88
CA GLU A 133 13.33 18.30 13.02
C GLU A 133 13.72 19.50 12.16
N LYS A 134 12.75 20.31 11.72
CA LYS A 134 13.01 21.53 10.94
C LYS A 134 13.77 22.58 11.75
N ALA A 135 13.37 22.79 13.01
CA ALA A 135 13.99 23.79 13.88
C ALA A 135 15.47 23.47 14.17
N VAL A 136 15.81 22.19 14.34
CA VAL A 136 17.21 21.75 14.56
C VAL A 136 18.05 21.98 13.30
N GLU A 137 17.49 21.70 12.11
CA GLU A 137 18.19 21.92 10.83
C GLU A 137 18.44 23.41 10.56
N GLU A 138 17.50 24.29 10.92
CA GLU A 138 17.66 25.76 10.78
C GLU A 138 18.66 26.37 11.77
N THR A 139 18.82 25.83 12.97
CA THR A 139 19.79 26.35 13.97
C THR A 139 21.25 25.94 13.72
N VAL A 140 21.49 25.03 12.78
CA VAL A 140 22.83 24.49 12.47
C VAL A 140 23.49 25.21 11.27
N TYR A 141 22.81 26.17 10.65
CA TYR A 141 23.33 27.07 9.63
C TYR A 141 23.32 28.53 10.11
#